data_AF-A0A6C1N8Z8-F1
#
_entry.id   AF-A0A6C1N8Z8-F1
#
_cell.length_a   1.000
_cell.length_b   1.000
_cell.length_c   1.000
_cell.angle_alpha   90.00
_cell.angle_beta   90.00
_cell.angle_gamma   90.00
#
_symmetry.space_group_name_H-M   'P 1'
#
loop_
_entity.id
_entity.type
_entity.pdbx_description
1 polymer ?
#
loop_
_entity_poly.entity_id
_entity_poly.type
_entity_poly.pdbx_seq_one_letter_code
_entity_poly.pdbx_strand_id
1 'polypeptide(L)'
;MGLSIALHALAAVIWVGGMFFAYMAMRPAVANTIPAEQRPALWLATFTAFFRYVWGAIAVLLLTGYALIGAYGGMGVIGWHIHVMHGLGLLMMLLFLHIYFAPYRRLKLAVAADDTTEGNRRVGQMRLFIAINLVIGLAVVVIGAGGRYW
;
A
#
# COMPACT_ATOMS: atom_id res chain seq x y z
N MET A 1 -1.80 -6.85 -24.38
CA MET A 1 -2.23 -7.63 -23.21
C MET A 1 -1.06 -8.01 -22.29
N GLY A 2 -0.02 -8.69 -22.79
CA GLY A 2 1.10 -9.16 -21.95
C GLY A 2 1.83 -8.08 -21.16
N LEU A 3 2.15 -6.94 -21.80
CA LEU A 3 2.80 -5.81 -21.12
C LEU A 3 1.93 -5.24 -19.98
N SER A 4 0.62 -5.06 -20.21
CA SER A 4 -0.31 -4.58 -19.18
C SER A 4 -0.36 -5.52 -17.98
N ILE A 5 -0.40 -6.84 -18.21
CA ILE A 5 -0.36 -7.84 -17.12
C ILE A 5 0.95 -7.74 -16.34
N ALA A 6 2.09 -7.68 -17.04
CA ALA A 6 3.40 -7.60 -16.39
C ALA A 6 3.55 -6.34 -15.54
N LEU A 7 3.16 -5.17 -16.07
CA LEU A 7 3.19 -3.91 -15.35
C LEU A 7 2.21 -3.89 -14.17
N HIS A 8 1.02 -4.45 -14.35
CA HIS A 8 0.02 -4.56 -13.28
C HIS A 8 0.54 -5.42 -12.12
N ALA A 9 1.08 -6.60 -12.44
CA ALA A 9 1.65 -7.51 -11.45
C ALA A 9 2.86 -6.86 -10.73
N LEU A 10 3.75 -6.19 -11.48
CA LEU A 10 4.91 -5.51 -10.90
C LEU A 10 4.49 -4.39 -9.94
N ALA A 11 3.49 -3.58 -10.31
CA ALA A 11 2.96 -2.54 -9.44
C ALA A 11 2.32 -3.11 -8.17
N ALA A 12 1.57 -4.21 -8.28
CA ALA A 12 1.02 -4.92 -7.12
C ALA A 12 2.13 -5.45 -6.20
N VAL A 13 3.17 -6.07 -6.76
CA VAL A 13 4.33 -6.59 -6.01
C VAL A 13 5.08 -5.48 -5.29
N ILE A 14 5.37 -4.37 -5.96
CA ILE A 14 6.09 -3.23 -5.34
C ILE A 14 5.29 -2.68 -4.16
N TRP A 15 3.98 -2.51 -4.32
CA TRP A 15 3.16 -1.94 -3.26
C TRP A 15 2.92 -2.93 -2.11
N VAL A 16 2.38 -4.11 -2.39
CA VAL A 16 2.06 -5.12 -1.36
C VAL A 16 3.34 -5.66 -0.71
N GLY A 17 4.36 -5.97 -1.51
CA GLY A 17 5.67 -6.42 -1.01
C GLY A 17 6.39 -5.36 -0.19
N GLY A 18 6.31 -4.09 -0.57
CA GLY A 18 6.85 -2.99 0.23
C GLY A 18 6.16 -2.84 1.58
N MET A 19 4.82 -2.96 1.63
CA MET A 19 4.08 -2.99 2.90
C MET A 19 4.46 -4.20 3.76
N PHE A 20 4.59 -5.38 3.14
CA PHE A 20 5.01 -6.60 3.82
C PHE A 20 6.39 -6.42 4.46
N PHE A 21 7.38 -5.95 3.70
CA PHE A 21 8.73 -5.69 4.19
C PHE A 21 8.72 -4.67 5.34
N ALA A 22 8.03 -3.53 5.16
CA ALA A 22 7.96 -2.48 6.17
C ALA A 22 7.36 -3.01 7.49
N TYR A 23 6.33 -3.84 7.41
CA TYR A 23 5.62 -4.34 8.59
C TYR A 23 6.31 -5.53 9.26
N MET A 24 6.77 -6.52 8.48
CA MET A 24 7.29 -7.78 9.01
C MET A 24 8.77 -7.73 9.33
N ALA A 25 9.58 -7.03 8.53
CA ALA A 25 11.04 -7.02 8.69
C ALA A 25 11.54 -5.70 9.28
N MET A 26 11.18 -4.58 8.66
CA MET A 26 11.73 -3.28 9.05
C MET A 26 11.26 -2.85 10.44
N ARG A 27 9.97 -3.03 10.76
CA ARG A 27 9.42 -2.66 12.07
C ARG A 27 10.16 -3.30 13.26
N PRO A 28 10.30 -4.63 13.37
CA PRO A 28 11.02 -5.22 14.49
C PRO A 28 12.50 -4.82 14.50
N ALA A 29 13.13 -4.72 13.32
CA ALA A 29 14.52 -4.25 13.24
C ALA A 29 14.69 -2.84 13.84
N VAL A 30 13.83 -1.89 13.46
CA VAL A 30 13.85 -0.52 14.00
C VAL A 30 13.54 -0.49 15.50
N ALA A 31 12.61 -1.32 15.97
CA ALA A 31 12.26 -1.40 17.39
C ALA A 31 13.44 -1.89 18.25
N ASN A 32 14.30 -2.75 17.70
CA ASN A 32 15.42 -3.35 18.42
C ASN A 32 16.74 -2.55 18.28
N THR A 33 16.95 -1.89 17.15
CA THR A 33 18.25 -1.27 16.81
C THR A 33 18.27 0.24 16.94
N ILE A 34 17.11 0.91 16.88
CA ILE A 34 17.03 2.37 16.84
C ILE A 34 16.45 2.90 18.16
N PRO A 35 17.10 3.91 18.80
CA PRO A 35 16.57 4.59 19.98
C PRO A 35 15.19 5.20 19.72
N ALA A 36 14.30 5.19 20.72
CA ALA A 36 12.91 5.59 20.57
C ALA A 36 12.71 7.02 20.02
N GLU A 37 13.62 7.94 20.36
CA GLU A 37 13.63 9.34 19.93
C GLU A 37 13.87 9.49 18.42
N GLN A 38 14.66 8.61 17.81
CA GLN A 38 15.04 8.70 16.39
C GLN A 38 14.06 7.98 15.45
N ARG A 39 13.19 7.11 15.99
CA ARG A 39 12.25 6.28 15.19
C ARG A 39 11.30 7.12 14.34
N PRO A 40 10.65 8.19 14.85
CA PRO A 40 9.71 8.97 14.04
C PRO A 40 10.36 9.60 12.81
N ALA A 41 11.59 10.12 12.94
CA ALA A 41 12.33 10.71 11.84
C ALA A 41 12.71 9.66 10.76
N LEU A 42 13.19 8.49 11.18
CA LEU A 42 13.47 7.38 10.26
C LEU A 42 12.21 6.92 9.51
N TRP A 43 11.10 6.74 10.23
CA TRP A 43 9.83 6.38 9.61
C TRP A 43 9.33 7.45 8.65
N LEU A 44 9.47 8.72 9.01
CA LEU A 44 9.09 9.82 8.13
C LEU A 44 9.89 9.77 6.81
N ALA A 45 11.21 9.63 6.88
CA ALA A 45 12.06 9.53 5.70
C ALA A 45 11.69 8.30 4.84
N THR A 46 11.46 7.16 5.49
CA THR A 46 11.06 5.91 4.84
C THR A 46 9.72 6.05 4.12
N PHE A 47 8.68 6.54 4.80
CA PHE A 47 7.37 6.75 4.20
C PHE A 47 7.41 7.78 3.08
N THR A 48 8.22 8.84 3.22
CA THR A 48 8.42 9.83 2.16
C THR A 48 8.96 9.19 0.88
N ALA A 49 9.96 8.32 1.01
CA ALA A 49 10.51 7.60 -0.13
C ALA A 49 9.50 6.60 -0.70
N PHE A 50 8.90 5.76 0.15
CA PHE A 50 8.00 4.69 -0.26
C PHE A 50 6.72 5.21 -0.92
N PHE A 51 6.11 6.28 -0.39
CA PHE A 51 4.86 6.82 -0.93
C PHE A 51 4.99 7.34 -2.36
N ARG A 52 6.18 7.78 -2.80
CA ARG A 52 6.42 8.11 -4.21
C ARG A 52 6.22 6.90 -5.13
N TYR A 53 6.72 5.74 -4.71
CA TYR A 53 6.52 4.48 -5.45
C TYR A 53 5.07 4.02 -5.38
N VAL A 54 4.40 4.19 -4.23
CA VAL A 54 2.97 3.82 -4.09
C VAL A 54 2.09 4.64 -5.03
N TRP A 55 2.32 5.96 -5.16
CA TRP A 55 1.60 6.79 -6.14
C TRP A 55 1.79 6.29 -7.57
N GLY A 56 3.03 5.95 -7.95
CA GLY A 56 3.32 5.34 -9.25
C GLY A 56 2.61 4.00 -9.44
N ALA A 57 2.63 3.13 -8.43
CA ALA A 57 1.95 1.84 -8.46
C ALA A 57 0.43 1.99 -8.61
N ILE A 58 -0.20 2.93 -7.90
CA ILE A 58 -1.64 3.22 -8.03
C ILE A 58 -1.99 3.63 -9.46
N ALA A 59 -1.22 4.56 -10.04
CA ALA A 59 -1.45 5.01 -11.42
C ALA A 59 -1.32 3.85 -12.41
N VAL A 60 -0.27 3.04 -12.30
CA VAL A 60 -0.05 1.87 -13.16
C VAL A 60 -1.18 0.85 -12.98
N LEU A 61 -1.59 0.53 -11.75
CA LEU A 61 -2.65 -0.44 -11.46
C LEU A 61 -4.00 -0.02 -12.05
N LEU A 62 -4.36 1.26 -11.94
CA LEU A 62 -5.61 1.78 -12.50
C LEU A 62 -5.58 1.73 -14.04
N LEU A 63 -4.53 2.28 -14.66
CA LEU A 63 -4.41 2.33 -16.11
C LEU A 63 -4.39 0.92 -16.72
N THR A 64 -3.58 0.03 -16.17
CA THR A 64 -3.46 -1.35 -16.68
C THR A 64 -4.69 -2.18 -16.33
N GLY A 65 -5.28 -2.01 -15.15
CA GLY A 65 -6.46 -2.75 -14.71
C GLY A 65 -7.68 -2.44 -15.57
N TYR A 66 -7.97 -1.16 -15.83
CA TYR A 66 -9.08 -0.79 -16.71
C TYR A 66 -8.83 -1.17 -18.16
N ALA A 67 -7.58 -1.06 -18.65
CA ALA A 67 -7.23 -1.54 -19.98
C ALA A 67 -7.48 -3.06 -20.14
N LEU A 68 -7.16 -3.85 -19.11
CA LEU A 68 -7.43 -5.29 -19.10
C LEU A 68 -8.93 -5.57 -19.05
N ILE A 69 -9.70 -4.90 -18.19
CA ILE A 69 -11.16 -5.04 -18.13
C ILE A 69 -11.79 -4.76 -19.50
N GLY A 70 -11.36 -3.69 -20.19
CA GLY A 70 -11.82 -3.38 -21.54
C GLY A 70 -11.47 -4.47 -22.56
N ALA A 71 -10.24 -5.00 -22.49
CA ALA A 71 -9.79 -6.09 -23.37
C ALA A 71 -10.53 -7.42 -23.13
N TYR A 72 -11.02 -7.67 -21.91
CA TYR A 72 -11.80 -8.86 -21.56
C TYR A 72 -13.31 -8.73 -21.86
N GLY A 73 -13.74 -7.68 -22.58
CA GLY A 73 -15.15 -7.50 -22.95
C GLY A 73 -15.94 -6.58 -22.02
N GLY A 74 -15.28 -5.93 -21.05
CA GLY A 74 -15.87 -4.92 -20.17
C GLY A 74 -16.50 -5.47 -18.89
N MET A 75 -16.93 -4.54 -18.02
CA MET A 75 -17.46 -4.85 -16.67
C MET A 75 -18.71 -5.74 -16.65
N GLY A 76 -19.40 -5.93 -17.78
CA GLY A 76 -20.58 -6.80 -17.86
C GLY A 76 -20.29 -8.28 -18.12
N VAL A 77 -19.05 -8.62 -18.51
CA VAL A 77 -18.66 -9.97 -18.98
C VAL A 77 -17.56 -10.59 -18.10
N ILE A 78 -16.81 -9.77 -17.38
CA ILE A 78 -15.71 -10.22 -16.51
C ILE A 78 -16.21 -11.09 -15.33
N GLY A 79 -15.37 -12.01 -14.87
CA GLY A 79 -15.69 -12.89 -13.74
C GLY A 79 -15.86 -12.13 -12.42
N TRP A 80 -16.66 -12.68 -11.51
CA TRP A 80 -16.95 -12.10 -10.20
C TRP A 80 -15.68 -11.77 -9.38
N HIS A 81 -14.62 -12.58 -9.53
CA HIS A 81 -13.35 -12.38 -8.84
C HIS A 81 -12.67 -11.05 -9.23
N ILE A 82 -12.86 -10.57 -10.46
CA ILE A 82 -12.32 -9.27 -10.93
C ILE A 82 -13.08 -8.12 -10.27
N HIS A 83 -14.40 -8.24 -10.09
CA HIS A 83 -15.17 -7.22 -9.36
C HIS A 83 -14.74 -7.12 -7.90
N VAL A 84 -14.49 -8.25 -7.24
CA VAL A 84 -14.01 -8.27 -5.85
C VAL A 84 -12.59 -7.71 -5.76
N MET A 85 -11.69 -8.13 -6.66
CA MET A 85 -10.34 -7.54 -6.77
C MET A 85 -10.40 -6.02 -6.95
N HIS A 86 -11.27 -5.55 -7.83
CA HIS A 86 -11.42 -4.12 -8.11
C HIS A 86 -11.94 -3.36 -6.89
N GLY A 87 -13.00 -3.84 -6.25
CA GLY A 87 -13.56 -3.22 -5.05
C GLY A 87 -12.58 -3.17 -3.88
N LEU A 88 -11.85 -4.26 -3.65
CA LEU A 88 -10.79 -4.30 -2.63
C LEU A 88 -9.63 -3.37 -2.98
N GLY A 89 -9.21 -3.32 -4.25
CA GLY A 89 -8.17 -2.41 -4.71
C GLY A 89 -8.54 -0.94 -4.51
N LEU A 90 -9.79 -0.54 -4.77
CA LEU A 90 -10.28 0.81 -4.47
C LEU A 90 -10.28 1.09 -2.97
N LEU A 91 -10.71 0.13 -2.14
CA LEU A 91 -10.65 0.28 -0.69
C LEU A 91 -9.20 0.48 -0.19
N MET A 92 -8.24 -0.27 -0.73
CA MET A 92 -6.82 -0.09 -0.42
C MET A 92 -6.31 1.30 -0.78
N MET A 93 -6.74 1.85 -1.92
CA MET A 93 -6.41 3.22 -2.34
C MET A 93 -7.01 4.26 -1.40
N LEU A 94 -8.27 4.09 -0.97
CA LEU A 94 -8.91 4.98 0.01
C LEU A 94 -8.18 4.97 1.36
N LEU A 95 -7.77 3.79 1.84
CA LEU A 95 -6.95 3.66 3.05
C LEU A 95 -5.61 4.38 2.88
N PHE A 96 -4.94 4.23 1.74
CA PHE A 96 -3.70 4.93 1.45
C PHE A 96 -3.88 6.45 1.43
N LEU A 97 -4.91 6.96 0.75
CA LEU A 97 -5.21 8.40 0.73
C LEU A 97 -5.45 8.93 2.14
N HIS A 98 -6.22 8.19 2.97
CA HIS A 98 -6.42 8.55 4.37
C HIS A 98 -5.09 8.63 5.13
N ILE A 99 -4.23 7.61 5.00
CA ILE A 99 -2.89 7.58 5.63
C ILE A 99 -2.03 8.77 5.17
N TYR A 100 -2.02 9.07 3.87
CA TYR A 100 -1.18 10.10 3.28
C TYR A 100 -1.61 11.51 3.71
N PHE A 101 -2.92 11.81 3.68
CA PHE A 101 -3.40 13.16 3.94
C PHE A 101 -3.56 13.48 5.44
N ALA A 102 -3.85 12.48 6.28
CA ALA A 102 -4.09 12.70 7.71
C ALA A 102 -2.85 12.39 8.58
N PRO A 103 -2.54 11.13 8.93
CA PRO A 103 -1.48 10.83 9.89
C PRO A 103 -0.07 11.12 9.36
N TYR A 104 0.21 10.97 8.06
CA TYR A 104 1.53 11.30 7.50
C TYR A 104 1.83 12.80 7.57
N ARG A 105 0.84 13.66 7.27
CA ARG A 105 0.97 15.12 7.47
C ARG A 105 1.23 15.46 8.94
N ARG A 106 0.50 14.82 9.86
CA ARG A 106 0.68 15.03 11.30
C ARG A 106 2.04 14.53 11.81
N LEU A 107 2.55 13.43 11.25
CA LEU A 107 3.90 12.93 11.54
C LEU A 107 4.97 13.94 11.10
N LYS A 108 4.85 14.54 9.91
CA LYS A 108 5.75 15.61 9.47
C LYS A 108 5.80 16.78 10.44
N LEU A 109 4.64 17.22 10.90
CA LEU A 109 4.53 18.32 11.85
C LEU A 109 5.16 17.97 13.20
N ALA A 110 4.92 16.75 13.72
CA ALA A 110 5.50 16.29 14.98
C ALA A 110 7.03 16.21 14.90
N VAL A 111 7.59 15.66 13.81
CA VAL A 111 9.04 15.59 13.61
C VAL A 111 9.65 16.98 13.45
N ALA A 112 8.98 17.91 12.75
CA ALA A 112 9.46 19.28 12.61
C ALA A 112 9.44 20.07 13.94
N ALA A 113 8.56 19.70 14.87
CA ALA A 113 8.47 20.28 16.20
C ALA A 113 9.32 19.53 17.25
N ASP A 114 10.10 18.53 16.83
CA ASP A 114 10.87 17.63 17.72
C ASP A 114 10.01 16.91 18.78
N ASP A 115 8.70 16.77 18.53
CA ASP A 115 7.76 16.05 19.40
C ASP A 115 7.80 14.55 19.08
N THR A 116 8.76 13.88 19.71
CA THR A 116 8.97 12.43 19.58
C THR A 116 7.78 11.60 20.10
N THR A 117 7.02 12.12 21.06
CA THR A 117 5.87 11.42 21.65
C THR A 117 4.72 11.36 20.67
N GLU A 118 4.34 12.52 20.11
CA GLU A 118 3.31 12.60 19.08
C GLU A 118 3.76 11.88 17.80
N GLY A 119 5.04 12.00 17.42
CA GLY A 119 5.61 11.29 16.28
C GLY A 119 5.44 9.78 16.40
N ASN A 120 5.81 9.19 17.54
CA ASN A 120 5.64 7.76 17.79
C ASN A 120 4.17 7.34 17.80
N ARG A 121 3.27 8.17 18.34
CA ARG A 121 1.81 7.93 18.31
C ARG A 121 1.29 7.87 16.87
N ARG A 122 1.72 8.80 16.00
CA ARG A 122 1.30 8.83 14.59
C ARG A 122 1.85 7.66 13.79
N VAL A 123 3.10 7.26 14.03
CA VAL A 123 3.65 6.01 13.44
C VAL A 123 2.82 4.79 13.86
N GLY A 124 2.43 4.71 15.14
CA GLY A 124 1.53 3.65 15.63
C GLY A 124 0.17 3.63 14.94
N GLN A 125 -0.44 4.80 14.71
CA GLN A 125 -1.69 4.93 13.97
C GLN A 125 -1.54 4.49 12.50
N MET A 126 -0.49 4.94 11.81
CA MET A 126 -0.20 4.54 10.43
C MET A 126 -0.02 3.03 10.31
N ARG A 127 0.66 2.42 11.29
CA ARG A 127 0.91 0.97 11.33
C ARG A 127 -0.39 0.15 11.29
N LEU A 128 -1.43 0.56 12.01
CA LEU A 128 -2.70 -0.16 12.00
C LEU A 128 -3.33 -0.17 10.61
N PHE A 129 -3.39 1.00 9.97
CA PHE A 129 -3.95 1.10 8.62
C PHE A 129 -3.10 0.37 7.58
N ILE A 130 -1.77 0.43 7.69
CA ILE A 130 -0.87 -0.34 6.82
C ILE A 130 -1.08 -1.85 7.00
N ALA A 131 -1.29 -2.33 8.23
CA ALA A 131 -1.55 -3.74 8.50
C ALA A 131 -2.86 -4.21 7.84
N ILE A 132 -3.94 -3.43 8.01
CA ILE A 132 -5.23 -3.72 7.36
C ILE A 132 -5.06 -3.73 5.83
N ASN A 133 -4.38 -2.72 5.29
CA ASN A 133 -4.14 -2.60 3.86
C ASN A 133 -3.28 -3.77 3.32
N LEU A 134 -2.29 -4.23 4.08
CA LEU A 134 -1.49 -5.40 3.75
C LEU A 134 -2.33 -6.67 3.69
N VAL A 135 -3.20 -6.91 4.67
CA VAL A 135 -4.08 -8.10 4.68
C VAL A 135 -4.99 -8.11 3.45
N ILE A 136 -5.60 -6.96 3.13
CA ILE A 136 -6.42 -6.81 1.93
C ILE A 136 -5.57 -7.06 0.68
N GLY A 137 -4.37 -6.48 0.61
CA GLY A 137 -3.45 -6.65 -0.51
C GLY A 137 -3.04 -8.10 -0.74
N LEU A 138 -2.75 -8.85 0.32
CA LEU A 138 -2.46 -10.28 0.21
C LEU A 138 -3.67 -11.07 -0.28
N ALA A 139 -4.88 -10.77 0.22
CA ALA A 139 -6.11 -11.38 -0.27
C ALA A 139 -6.35 -11.08 -1.76
N VAL A 140 -6.11 -9.83 -2.19
CA VAL A 140 -6.20 -9.41 -3.60
C VAL A 140 -5.20 -10.17 -4.48
N VAL A 141 -3.97 -10.39 -4.01
CA VAL A 141 -2.97 -11.19 -4.74
C VAL A 141 -3.44 -12.64 -4.89
N VAL A 142 -3.97 -13.25 -3.82
CA VAL A 142 -4.53 -14.62 -3.88
C VAL A 142 -5.69 -14.71 -4.87
N ILE A 143 -6.63 -13.76 -4.82
CA ILE A 143 -7.77 -13.70 -5.74
C ILE A 143 -7.28 -13.50 -7.18
N GLY A 144 -6.29 -12.64 -7.42
CA GLY A 144 -5.79 -12.37 -8.77
C GLY A 144 -4.96 -13.48 -9.38
N ALA A 145 -4.13 -14.16 -8.58
CA ALA A 145 -3.33 -15.28 -9.05
C ALA A 145 -4.16 -16.58 -9.13
N GLY A 146 -5.06 -16.79 -8.17
CA GLY A 146 -5.84 -18.02 -8.02
C GLY A 146 -7.18 -18.02 -8.73
N GLY A 147 -7.84 -16.86 -8.88
CA GLY A 147 -9.20 -16.74 -9.41
C GLY A 147 -9.37 -17.14 -10.88
N ARG A 148 -8.28 -17.45 -11.59
CA ARG A 148 -8.34 -18.06 -12.92
C ARG A 148 -8.69 -19.56 -12.87
N TYR A 149 -8.47 -20.23 -11.74
CA TYR A 149 -8.60 -21.68 -11.60
C TYR A 149 -9.89 -22.12 -10.87
N TRP A 150 -10.73 -21.17 -10.46
CA TRP A 150 -11.94 -21.35 -9.64
C TRP A 150 -13.03 -20.41 -10.16
#